data_AF-A0A131XBG2-F1
#
_entry.id   AF-A0A131XBG2-F1
#
_cell.length_a   1.000
_cell.length_b   1.000
_cell.length_c   1.000
_cell.angle_alpha   90.00
_cell.angle_beta   90.00
_cell.angle_gamma   90.00
#
_symmetry.space_group_name_H-M   'P 1'
#
loop_
_entity.id
_entity.type
_entity.pdbx_description
1 polymer ?
#
loop_
_entity_poly.entity_id
_entity_poly.type
_entity_poly.pdbx_seq_one_letter_code
_entity_poly.pdbx_strand_id
1 'polypeptide(L)'
;CYDRPSYASFLERGGGGTMILSLLRLPLAVLNSVRQLVSQTFFVAVLFSVITWTSILLYGVFYWNYIPKSSHVYPVHLHFESRACPAGFCDFLMANVTIVRPGQDDYLARGQRYKIYLDLEMPESEANQRIGMFTVVLDMISEDGEVLKSTHRSGVLRYKSMLVKIFSTLAYIPMLLFGSAEEKQIVSLQLFEKYVEDYSKPATQAGLVIRNSHIEVYTATLKIFADFTGLRYLLYNWPLTSAIVGISTNFFFVSLVALLSWNHLTPAKPKPRRRLSADKKKAAEKAKLEDDAEETEGDTSSDVSSGQPDIVKETKEARKIRKKKELDEKTGNTLRQLFGAALHESSTSLSSLIGDQEASSSTRQRTPT
;
A
#
# COMPACT_ATOMS: atom_id res chain seq x y z
N CYS A 1 -75.64 62.95 -13.27
CA CYS A 1 -76.14 62.07 -14.33
C CYS A 1 -75.95 60.63 -13.89
N TYR A 2 -77.07 59.90 -13.76
CA TYR A 2 -77.33 58.45 -13.85
C TYR A 2 -76.14 57.47 -13.66
N ASP A 3 -76.19 56.41 -12.85
CA ASP A 3 -77.36 55.60 -12.49
C ASP A 3 -77.11 54.70 -11.26
N ARG A 4 -78.21 54.30 -10.62
CA ARG A 4 -78.37 53.27 -9.57
C ARG A 4 -78.54 51.88 -10.26
N PRO A 5 -78.94 50.78 -9.58
CA PRO A 5 -78.36 49.96 -8.51
C PRO A 5 -78.17 48.48 -8.98
N SER A 6 -77.70 47.51 -8.19
CA SER A 6 -78.60 46.57 -7.48
C SER A 6 -77.82 45.52 -6.66
N TYR A 7 -78.26 45.37 -5.41
CA TYR A 7 -78.41 44.16 -4.56
C TYR A 7 -78.26 42.80 -5.28
N ALA A 8 -77.80 41.70 -4.68
CA ALA A 8 -78.01 41.26 -3.31
C ALA A 8 -77.03 40.12 -2.94
N SER A 9 -76.76 40.02 -1.64
CA SER A 9 -76.57 38.79 -0.86
C SER A 9 -77.33 37.58 -1.44
N PHE A 10 -76.89 36.34 -1.30
CA PHE A 10 -76.94 35.61 -0.04
C PHE A 10 -76.49 34.16 -0.30
N LEU A 11 -75.50 33.76 0.50
CA LEU A 11 -75.31 32.45 1.13
C LEU A 11 -75.31 31.12 0.34
N GLU A 12 -74.13 30.50 0.53
CA GLU A 12 -73.93 29.14 1.08
C GLU A 12 -74.00 27.91 0.17
N ARG A 13 -72.90 27.15 0.33
CA ARG A 13 -72.87 25.68 0.42
C ARG A 13 -72.65 24.94 -0.90
N GLY A 14 -71.37 24.76 -1.21
CA GLY A 14 -70.89 23.79 -2.19
C GLY A 14 -69.43 23.40 -1.90
N GLY A 15 -69.19 22.71 -0.79
CA GLY A 15 -67.90 22.11 -0.41
C GLY A 15 -67.47 20.96 -1.33
N GLY A 16 -67.35 21.22 -2.64
CA GLY A 16 -66.87 20.26 -3.64
C GLY A 16 -65.55 20.69 -4.31
N GLY A 17 -65.30 21.99 -4.44
CA GLY A 17 -64.13 22.51 -5.17
C GLY A 17 -62.79 22.31 -4.46
N THR A 18 -62.76 22.33 -3.12
CA THR A 18 -61.52 22.12 -2.34
C THR A 18 -61.15 20.65 -2.22
N MET A 19 -62.12 19.74 -2.31
CA MET A 19 -61.91 18.28 -2.20
C MET A 19 -61.38 17.70 -3.52
N ILE A 20 -61.88 18.15 -4.68
CA ILE A 20 -61.43 17.68 -6.00
C ILE A 20 -60.00 18.18 -6.31
N LEU A 21 -59.68 19.43 -5.93
CA LEU A 21 -58.33 20.00 -6.12
C LEU A 21 -57.29 19.39 -5.17
N SER A 22 -57.70 18.90 -4.00
CA SER A 22 -56.81 18.17 -3.07
C SER A 22 -56.64 16.70 -3.47
N LEU A 23 -57.67 16.05 -4.03
CA LEU A 23 -57.60 14.70 -4.58
C LEU A 23 -56.70 14.60 -5.83
N LEU A 24 -56.60 15.66 -6.65
CA LEU A 24 -55.69 15.71 -7.81
C LEU A 24 -54.25 16.11 -7.43
N ARG A 25 -54.04 16.82 -6.30
CA ARG A 25 -52.70 17.19 -5.80
C ARG A 25 -51.98 16.03 -5.10
N LEU A 26 -52.71 15.09 -4.52
CA LEU A 26 -52.14 13.89 -3.89
C LEU A 26 -51.34 13.00 -4.88
N PRO A 27 -51.87 12.59 -6.06
CA PRO A 27 -51.12 11.77 -7.00
C PRO A 27 -49.92 12.52 -7.61
N LEU A 28 -50.00 13.84 -7.82
CA LEU A 28 -48.87 14.66 -8.31
C LEU A 28 -47.77 14.88 -7.25
N ALA A 29 -48.15 15.09 -5.99
CA ALA A 29 -47.20 15.18 -4.88
C ALA A 29 -46.52 13.83 -4.61
N VAL A 30 -47.27 12.73 -4.72
CA VAL A 30 -46.74 11.37 -4.66
C VAL A 30 -45.81 11.10 -5.85
N LEU A 31 -46.18 11.50 -7.08
CA LEU A 31 -45.32 11.33 -8.27
C LEU A 31 -44.00 12.09 -8.14
N ASN A 32 -44.03 13.33 -7.64
CA ASN A 32 -42.83 14.15 -7.42
C ASN A 32 -41.98 13.60 -6.27
N SER A 33 -42.61 13.11 -5.19
CA SER A 33 -41.90 12.46 -4.07
C SER A 33 -41.25 11.14 -4.50
N VAL A 34 -41.95 10.35 -5.33
CA VAL A 34 -41.43 9.12 -5.94
C VAL A 34 -40.28 9.44 -6.88
N ARG A 35 -40.41 10.45 -7.75
CA ARG A 35 -39.33 10.89 -8.65
C ARG A 35 -38.09 11.35 -7.88
N GLN A 36 -38.29 12.07 -6.78
CA GLN A 36 -37.20 12.52 -5.91
C GLN A 36 -36.53 11.35 -5.19
N LEU A 37 -37.30 10.41 -4.64
CA LEU A 37 -36.78 9.19 -4.00
C LEU A 37 -36.00 8.33 -5.00
N VAL A 38 -36.52 8.12 -6.21
CA VAL A 38 -35.84 7.39 -7.28
C VAL A 38 -34.55 8.08 -7.70
N SER A 39 -34.53 9.41 -7.81
CA SER A 39 -33.30 10.14 -8.13
C SER A 39 -32.24 10.06 -7.02
N GLN A 40 -32.68 10.08 -5.75
CA GLN A 40 -31.80 9.97 -4.59
C GLN A 40 -31.24 8.56 -4.44
N THR A 41 -32.07 7.52 -4.59
CA THR A 41 -31.61 6.13 -4.55
C THR A 41 -30.69 5.82 -5.72
N PHE A 42 -30.98 6.35 -6.92
CA PHE A 42 -30.08 6.25 -8.06
C PHE A 42 -28.72 6.90 -7.79
N PHE A 43 -28.68 8.13 -7.26
CA PHE A 43 -27.43 8.81 -6.93
C PHE A 43 -26.62 8.05 -5.87
N VAL A 44 -27.27 7.56 -4.81
CA VAL A 44 -26.62 6.75 -3.78
C VAL A 44 -26.10 5.43 -4.34
N ALA A 45 -26.86 4.77 -5.20
CA ALA A 45 -26.45 3.52 -5.85
C ALA A 45 -25.23 3.73 -6.77
N VAL A 46 -25.21 4.82 -7.55
CA VAL A 46 -24.07 5.19 -8.38
C VAL A 46 -22.84 5.46 -7.51
N LEU A 47 -23.00 6.23 -6.42
CA LEU A 47 -21.90 6.50 -5.49
C LEU A 47 -21.36 5.22 -4.86
N PHE A 48 -22.24 4.32 -4.39
CA PHE A 48 -21.85 3.03 -3.83
C PHE A 48 -21.11 2.16 -4.85
N SER A 49 -21.58 2.13 -6.10
CA SER A 49 -20.93 1.43 -7.20
C SER A 49 -19.51 1.98 -7.45
N VAL A 50 -19.37 3.31 -7.54
CA VAL A 50 -18.05 3.96 -7.73
C VAL A 50 -17.10 3.64 -6.59
N ILE A 51 -17.56 3.69 -5.34
CA ILE A 51 -16.74 3.34 -4.16
C ILE A 51 -16.32 1.87 -4.22
N THR A 52 -17.24 0.97 -4.56
CA THR A 52 -16.97 -0.48 -4.63
C THR A 52 -15.93 -0.78 -5.72
N TRP A 53 -16.13 -0.27 -6.94
CA TRP A 53 -15.18 -0.44 -8.03
C TRP A 53 -13.81 0.14 -7.70
N THR A 54 -13.77 1.34 -7.12
CA THR A 54 -12.52 1.97 -6.68
C THR A 54 -11.79 1.12 -5.65
N SER A 55 -12.52 0.53 -4.69
CA SER A 55 -11.95 -0.33 -3.65
C SER A 55 -11.35 -1.63 -4.21
N ILE A 56 -12.03 -2.23 -5.19
CA ILE A 56 -11.55 -3.43 -5.91
C ILE A 56 -10.29 -3.08 -6.71
N LEU A 57 -10.30 -1.98 -7.46
CA LEU A 57 -9.16 -1.54 -8.25
C LEU A 57 -7.94 -1.23 -7.37
N LEU A 58 -8.14 -0.54 -6.26
CA LEU A 58 -7.08 -0.26 -5.29
C LEU A 58 -6.44 -1.55 -4.75
N TYR A 59 -7.25 -2.55 -4.40
CA TYR A 59 -6.74 -3.85 -3.97
C TYR A 59 -6.01 -4.57 -5.11
N GLY A 60 -6.55 -4.55 -6.34
CA GLY A 60 -5.91 -5.18 -7.50
C GLY A 60 -4.54 -4.58 -7.82
N VAL A 61 -4.43 -3.24 -7.82
CA VAL A 61 -3.15 -2.53 -8.03
C VAL A 61 -2.17 -2.84 -6.89
N PHE A 62 -2.63 -2.85 -5.64
CA PHE A 62 -1.81 -3.24 -4.51
C PHE A 62 -1.30 -4.68 -4.64
N TYR A 63 -2.16 -5.63 -4.95
CA TYR A 63 -1.80 -7.04 -5.09
C TYR A 63 -0.76 -7.23 -6.21
N TRP A 64 -0.99 -6.60 -7.37
CA TRP A 64 -0.08 -6.70 -8.52
C TRP A 64 1.30 -6.11 -8.24
N ASN A 65 1.36 -4.97 -7.55
CA ASN A 65 2.63 -4.31 -7.24
C ASN A 65 3.36 -4.97 -6.06
N TYR A 66 2.62 -5.49 -5.07
CA TYR A 66 3.20 -5.99 -3.83
C TYR A 66 3.68 -7.45 -3.91
N ILE A 67 3.01 -8.29 -4.70
CA ILE A 67 3.36 -9.71 -4.85
C ILE A 67 4.16 -9.90 -6.12
N PRO A 68 5.47 -10.21 -6.02
CA PRO A 68 6.25 -10.57 -7.19
C PRO A 68 5.85 -11.96 -7.70
N LYS A 69 6.33 -12.29 -8.90
CA LYS A 69 6.17 -13.62 -9.51
C LYS A 69 6.68 -14.72 -8.55
N SER A 70 5.88 -15.77 -8.36
CA SER A 70 6.14 -16.80 -7.35
C SER A 70 7.14 -17.87 -7.79
N SER A 71 7.31 -18.07 -9.10
CA SER A 71 8.20 -19.10 -9.64
C SER A 71 8.84 -18.69 -10.96
N HIS A 72 10.13 -18.92 -11.08
CA HIS A 72 10.90 -18.79 -12.32
C HIS A 72 11.49 -20.14 -12.70
N VAL A 73 11.31 -20.55 -13.95
CA VAL A 73 11.78 -21.84 -14.47
C VAL A 73 12.67 -21.58 -15.67
N TYR A 74 13.93 -22.01 -15.58
CA TYR A 74 14.94 -21.81 -16.61
C TYR A 74 15.44 -23.16 -17.12
N PRO A 75 15.37 -23.42 -18.43
CA PRO A 75 16.03 -24.58 -19.02
C PRO A 75 17.54 -24.41 -18.92
N VAL A 76 18.25 -25.48 -18.57
CA VAL A 76 19.70 -25.49 -18.42
C VAL A 76 20.31 -26.35 -19.51
N HIS A 77 21.09 -25.71 -20.37
CA HIS A 77 21.80 -26.38 -21.45
C HIS A 77 23.24 -26.67 -21.01
N LEU A 78 23.48 -27.92 -20.62
CA LEU A 78 24.77 -28.38 -20.17
C LEU A 78 25.71 -28.57 -21.37
N HIS A 79 26.96 -28.15 -21.22
CA HIS A 79 28.05 -28.37 -22.16
C HIS A 79 29.30 -28.82 -21.41
N PHE A 80 30.21 -29.49 -22.12
CA PHE A 80 31.53 -29.82 -21.60
C PHE A 80 32.53 -28.75 -22.03
N GLU A 81 33.25 -28.20 -21.08
CA GLU A 81 34.41 -27.35 -21.36
C GLU A 81 35.67 -28.17 -21.12
N SER A 82 36.32 -28.64 -22.18
CA SER A 82 37.54 -29.41 -22.04
C SER A 82 38.73 -28.47 -21.84
N ARG A 83 39.18 -28.35 -20.59
CA ARG A 83 40.39 -27.59 -20.24
C ARG A 83 41.56 -28.55 -20.07
N ALA A 84 42.71 -28.17 -20.65
CA ALA A 84 43.97 -28.86 -20.41
C ALA A 84 44.36 -28.72 -18.93
N CYS A 85 44.09 -29.76 -18.15
CA CYS A 85 44.40 -29.79 -16.73
C CYS A 85 45.73 -30.50 -16.48
N PRO A 86 46.65 -29.89 -15.69
CA PRO A 86 47.97 -30.46 -15.43
C PRO A 86 47.97 -31.73 -14.56
N ALA A 87 46.82 -32.14 -14.00
CA ALA A 87 46.71 -33.27 -13.07
C ALA A 87 45.62 -34.31 -13.41
N GLY A 88 45.06 -34.33 -14.63
CA GLY A 88 44.12 -35.36 -15.09
C GLY A 88 42.76 -34.84 -15.58
N PHE A 89 41.69 -35.61 -15.35
CA PHE A 89 40.32 -35.35 -15.81
C PHE A 89 39.72 -34.08 -15.19
N CYS A 90 39.46 -33.07 -16.02
CA CYS A 90 38.80 -31.81 -15.63
C CYS A 90 37.56 -31.50 -16.48
N ASP A 91 37.06 -32.49 -17.21
CA ASP A 91 35.86 -32.32 -18.01
C ASP A 91 34.64 -32.42 -17.08
N PHE A 92 34.15 -31.26 -16.66
CA PHE A 92 32.91 -31.14 -15.88
C PHE A 92 31.81 -30.58 -16.77
N LEU A 93 30.58 -31.03 -16.54
CA LEU A 93 29.40 -30.44 -17.17
C LEU A 93 29.17 -29.04 -16.57
N MET A 94 29.13 -28.04 -17.43
CA MET A 94 28.90 -26.65 -17.05
C MET A 94 27.71 -26.08 -17.81
N ALA A 95 27.04 -25.08 -17.23
CA ALA A 95 26.03 -24.30 -17.91
C ALA A 95 25.95 -22.89 -17.31
N ASN A 96 25.83 -21.89 -18.17
CA ASN A 96 25.53 -20.53 -17.75
C ASN A 96 24.08 -20.22 -18.11
N VAL A 97 23.28 -19.92 -17.10
CA VAL A 97 21.86 -19.63 -17.23
C VAL A 97 21.66 -18.13 -17.03
N THR A 98 21.13 -17.44 -18.03
CA THR A 98 20.74 -16.03 -17.89
C THR A 98 19.42 -15.95 -17.12
N ILE A 99 19.47 -15.45 -15.88
CA ILE A 99 18.28 -15.26 -15.03
C ILE A 99 17.48 -14.08 -15.56
N VAL A 100 18.19 -13.01 -15.92
CA VAL A 100 17.64 -11.80 -16.51
C VAL A 100 17.88 -11.87 -18.02
N ARG A 101 16.81 -11.73 -18.81
CA ARG A 101 16.93 -11.57 -20.26
C ARG A 101 16.93 -10.08 -20.60
N PRO A 102 17.86 -9.61 -21.46
CA PRO A 102 17.84 -8.23 -21.90
C PRO A 102 16.50 -7.92 -22.60
N GLY A 103 15.78 -6.90 -22.11
CA GLY A 103 14.48 -6.48 -22.63
C GLY A 103 13.25 -7.16 -22.01
N GLN A 104 13.42 -8.04 -21.02
CA GLN A 104 12.31 -8.69 -20.30
C GLN A 104 12.44 -8.44 -18.79
N ASP A 105 11.39 -7.96 -18.13
CA ASP A 105 11.35 -7.63 -16.70
C ASP A 105 11.30 -8.88 -15.78
N ASP A 106 11.97 -9.98 -16.16
CA ASP A 106 12.06 -11.21 -15.36
C ASP A 106 13.21 -11.10 -14.32
N TYR A 107 13.26 -10.00 -13.59
CA TYR A 107 14.17 -9.85 -12.46
C TYR A 107 13.65 -10.60 -11.24
N LEU A 108 14.57 -11.19 -10.47
CA LEU A 108 14.28 -11.58 -9.10
C LEU A 108 13.98 -10.31 -8.28
N ALA A 109 12.94 -10.37 -7.46
CA ALA A 109 12.53 -9.23 -6.66
C ALA A 109 13.60 -8.93 -5.60
N ARG A 110 14.07 -7.68 -5.57
CA ARG A 110 15.14 -7.24 -4.67
C ARG A 110 14.72 -7.39 -3.20
N GLY A 111 15.60 -7.96 -2.38
CA GLY A 111 15.35 -8.26 -0.96
C GLY A 111 14.34 -9.38 -0.69
N GLN A 112 13.82 -10.05 -1.73
CA GLN A 112 12.95 -11.21 -1.56
C GLN A 112 13.78 -12.47 -1.31
N ARG A 113 13.23 -13.35 -0.46
CA ARG A 113 13.79 -14.67 -0.19
C ARG A 113 13.32 -15.66 -1.26
N TYR A 114 14.23 -16.51 -1.71
CA TYR A 114 14.00 -17.53 -2.71
C TYR A 114 14.58 -18.89 -2.28
N LYS A 115 13.92 -19.95 -2.71
CA LYS A 115 14.37 -21.34 -2.68
C LYS A 115 14.75 -21.76 -4.09
N ILE A 116 15.96 -22.25 -4.27
CA ILE A 116 16.47 -22.64 -5.59
C ILE A 116 16.62 -24.15 -5.64
N TYR A 117 15.99 -24.77 -6.63
CA TYR A 117 16.05 -26.19 -6.92
C TYR A 117 16.62 -26.42 -8.30
N LEU A 118 17.33 -27.52 -8.46
CA LEU A 118 17.76 -28.04 -9.74
C LEU A 118 17.14 -29.42 -9.93
N ASP A 119 16.37 -29.56 -10.99
CA ASP A 119 15.85 -30.85 -11.42
C ASP A 119 16.73 -31.39 -12.53
N LEU A 120 17.34 -32.55 -12.28
CA LEU A 120 18.16 -33.28 -13.24
C LEU A 120 17.38 -34.50 -13.73
N GLU A 121 17.07 -34.55 -15.01
CA GLU A 121 16.50 -35.71 -15.68
C GLU A 121 17.64 -36.61 -16.17
N MET A 122 17.73 -37.81 -15.61
CA MET A 122 18.83 -38.74 -15.85
C MET A 122 18.30 -40.13 -16.22
N PRO A 123 18.98 -40.86 -17.11
CA PRO A 123 18.68 -42.27 -17.36
C PRO A 123 19.08 -43.15 -16.17
N GLU A 124 18.37 -44.27 -16.01
CA GLU A 124 18.73 -45.34 -15.07
C GLU A 124 19.84 -46.25 -15.64
N SER A 125 20.86 -45.70 -16.30
CA SER A 125 21.98 -46.44 -16.91
C SER A 125 22.93 -47.05 -15.88
N GLU A 126 23.68 -48.10 -16.24
CA GLU A 126 24.70 -48.68 -15.35
C GLU A 126 25.80 -47.67 -15.00
N ALA A 127 26.15 -46.77 -15.91
CA ALA A 127 27.13 -45.71 -15.68
C ALA A 127 26.66 -44.79 -14.55
N ASN A 128 25.44 -44.26 -14.64
CA ASN A 128 24.86 -43.38 -13.62
C ASN A 128 24.66 -44.07 -12.27
N GLN A 129 24.35 -45.37 -12.26
CA GLN A 129 24.21 -46.13 -11.03
C GLN A 129 25.55 -46.35 -10.31
N ARG A 130 26.65 -46.51 -11.06
CA ARG A 130 28.00 -46.72 -10.50
C ARG A 130 28.66 -45.44 -9.99
N ILE A 131 28.22 -44.27 -10.46
CA ILE A 131 28.74 -42.96 -10.02
C ILE A 131 28.55 -42.75 -8.52
N GLY A 132 27.41 -43.18 -7.96
CA GLY A 132 27.05 -42.88 -6.58
C GLY A 132 26.80 -41.38 -6.37
N MET A 133 27.45 -40.80 -5.37
CA MET A 133 27.28 -39.38 -5.05
C MET A 133 28.06 -38.49 -6.02
N PHE A 134 27.40 -37.46 -6.54
CA PHE A 134 28.02 -36.41 -7.34
C PHE A 134 27.77 -35.04 -6.71
N THR A 135 28.64 -34.07 -6.96
CA THR A 135 28.49 -32.71 -6.42
C THR A 135 28.01 -31.75 -7.50
N VAL A 136 27.02 -30.94 -7.17
CA VAL A 136 26.53 -29.83 -7.97
C VAL A 136 26.93 -28.53 -7.29
N VAL A 137 27.50 -27.62 -8.06
CA VAL A 137 27.87 -26.27 -7.65
C VAL A 137 27.00 -25.29 -8.42
N LEU A 138 26.41 -24.33 -7.70
CA LEU A 138 25.67 -23.23 -8.29
C LEU A 138 26.23 -21.91 -7.77
N ASP A 139 26.68 -21.09 -8.70
CA ASP A 139 27.23 -19.77 -8.48
C ASP A 139 26.23 -18.73 -9.03
N MET A 140 25.77 -17.84 -8.17
CA MET A 140 24.96 -16.68 -8.56
C MET A 140 25.89 -15.54 -8.91
N ILE A 141 25.81 -15.04 -10.14
CA ILE A 141 26.79 -14.13 -10.74
C ILE A 141 26.12 -12.80 -11.07
N SER A 142 26.78 -11.71 -10.69
CA SER A 142 26.38 -10.33 -11.00
C SER A 142 26.56 -10.00 -12.49
N GLU A 143 26.05 -8.86 -12.93
CA GLU A 143 26.34 -8.31 -14.25
C GLU A 143 27.85 -8.08 -14.48
N ASP A 144 28.58 -7.71 -13.42
CA ASP A 144 30.04 -7.51 -13.44
C ASP A 144 30.85 -8.81 -13.60
N GLY A 145 30.19 -9.98 -13.61
CA GLY A 145 30.85 -11.29 -13.62
C GLY A 145 31.37 -11.75 -12.25
N GLU A 146 31.12 -10.97 -11.20
CA GLU A 146 31.49 -11.33 -9.81
C GLU A 146 30.53 -12.40 -9.27
N VAL A 147 31.08 -13.44 -8.64
CA VAL A 147 30.30 -14.46 -7.94
C VAL A 147 29.81 -13.89 -6.61
N LEU A 148 28.49 -13.67 -6.50
CA LEU A 148 27.84 -13.11 -5.31
C LEU A 148 27.70 -14.16 -4.21
N LYS A 149 27.12 -15.32 -4.55
CA LYS A 149 26.85 -16.43 -3.63
C LYS A 149 27.07 -17.75 -4.33
N SER A 150 27.70 -18.69 -3.65
CA SER A 150 27.96 -20.05 -4.15
C SER A 150 27.35 -21.08 -3.20
N THR A 151 26.90 -22.21 -3.74
CA THR A 151 26.43 -23.36 -2.96
C THR A 151 26.95 -24.66 -3.56
N HIS A 152 27.21 -25.63 -2.68
CA HIS A 152 27.65 -26.96 -3.03
C HIS A 152 26.67 -27.97 -2.45
N ARG A 153 26.05 -28.79 -3.30
CA ARG A 153 25.12 -29.83 -2.88
C ARG A 153 25.48 -31.16 -3.50
N SER A 154 25.40 -32.22 -2.70
CA SER A 154 25.51 -33.58 -3.20
C SER A 154 24.17 -34.03 -3.78
N GLY A 155 24.20 -34.65 -4.94
CA GLY A 155 23.11 -35.43 -5.51
C GLY A 155 23.48 -36.90 -5.62
N VAL A 156 22.47 -37.75 -5.74
CA VAL A 156 22.63 -39.19 -5.96
C VAL A 156 21.41 -39.71 -6.70
N LEU A 157 21.63 -40.60 -7.68
CA LEU A 157 20.55 -41.33 -8.32
C LEU A 157 19.88 -42.26 -7.28
N ARG A 158 18.55 -42.39 -7.28
CA ARG A 158 17.93 -43.26 -6.26
C ARG A 158 18.23 -44.70 -6.60
N TYR A 159 18.85 -45.38 -5.65
CA TYR A 159 19.13 -46.79 -5.79
C TYR A 159 17.83 -47.61 -5.81
N LYS A 160 17.73 -48.51 -6.80
CA LYS A 160 16.72 -49.57 -6.86
C LYS A 160 17.44 -50.91 -6.87
N SER A 161 16.96 -51.86 -6.08
CA SER A 161 17.47 -53.24 -6.11
C SER A 161 17.15 -53.91 -7.45
N MET A 162 17.95 -54.91 -7.83
CA MET A 162 17.78 -55.65 -9.09
C MET A 162 16.39 -56.27 -9.21
N LEU A 163 15.88 -56.87 -8.12
CA LEU A 163 14.53 -57.46 -8.08
C LEU A 163 13.46 -56.39 -8.33
N VAL A 164 13.56 -55.24 -7.65
CA VAL A 164 12.60 -54.13 -7.84
C VAL A 164 12.60 -53.64 -9.27
N LYS A 165 13.77 -53.52 -9.91
CA LYS A 165 13.88 -53.14 -11.32
C LYS A 165 13.18 -54.14 -12.23
N ILE A 166 13.43 -55.44 -12.05
CA ILE A 166 12.79 -56.49 -12.85
C ILE A 166 11.27 -56.43 -12.70
N PHE A 167 10.77 -56.36 -11.46
CA PHE A 167 9.32 -56.28 -11.24
C PHE A 167 8.71 -54.98 -11.76
N SER A 168 9.39 -53.83 -11.63
CA SER A 168 8.89 -52.56 -12.16
C SER A 168 8.88 -52.57 -13.69
N THR A 169 9.98 -53.00 -14.32
CA THR A 169 10.06 -53.08 -15.78
C THR A 169 9.02 -54.06 -16.31
N LEU A 170 8.85 -55.23 -15.68
CA LEU A 170 7.82 -56.22 -16.06
C LEU A 170 6.40 -55.66 -15.95
N ALA A 171 6.10 -54.92 -14.89
CA ALA A 171 4.80 -54.28 -14.70
C ALA A 171 4.53 -53.16 -15.72
N TYR A 172 5.57 -52.41 -16.12
CA TYR A 172 5.45 -51.29 -17.05
C TYR A 172 5.75 -51.65 -18.52
N ILE A 173 5.99 -52.92 -18.89
CA ILE A 173 6.30 -53.35 -20.27
C ILE A 173 5.32 -52.78 -21.30
N PRO A 174 3.98 -52.87 -21.12
CA PRO A 174 3.07 -52.35 -22.14
C PRO A 174 3.31 -50.85 -22.38
N MET A 175 3.45 -50.10 -21.29
CA MET A 175 3.64 -48.64 -21.34
C MET A 175 4.99 -48.26 -21.99
N LEU A 176 6.04 -49.04 -21.72
CA LEU A 176 7.38 -48.89 -22.30
C LEU A 176 7.39 -49.21 -23.81
N LEU A 177 6.74 -50.30 -24.24
CA LEU A 177 6.67 -50.69 -25.65
C LEU A 177 5.88 -49.69 -26.50
N PHE A 178 4.79 -49.15 -25.95
CA PHE A 178 4.01 -48.10 -26.61
C PHE A 178 4.67 -46.71 -26.53
N GLY A 179 5.86 -46.60 -25.90
CA GLY A 179 6.60 -45.33 -25.77
C GLY A 179 5.92 -44.29 -24.88
N SER A 180 4.97 -44.70 -24.05
CA SER A 180 4.25 -43.80 -23.12
C SER A 180 4.94 -43.69 -21.75
N ALA A 181 5.83 -44.64 -21.44
CA ALA A 181 6.78 -44.58 -20.33
C ALA A 181 8.22 -44.64 -20.87
N GLU A 182 9.15 -44.02 -20.15
CA GLU A 182 10.58 -44.05 -20.41
C GLU A 182 11.33 -44.40 -19.11
N GLU A 183 12.47 -45.10 -19.22
CA GLU A 183 13.32 -45.46 -18.07
C GLU A 183 14.21 -44.29 -17.65
N LYS A 184 13.58 -43.29 -17.05
CA LYS A 184 14.24 -42.07 -16.58
C LYS A 184 13.84 -41.70 -15.17
N GLN A 185 14.72 -40.97 -14.52
CA GLN A 185 14.53 -40.49 -13.18
C GLN A 185 14.82 -39.00 -13.08
N ILE A 186 13.94 -38.27 -12.38
CA ILE A 186 14.15 -36.86 -12.03
C ILE A 186 14.74 -36.79 -10.62
N VAL A 187 15.94 -36.22 -10.50
CA VAL A 187 16.62 -35.95 -9.22
C VAL A 187 16.55 -34.47 -8.92
N SER A 188 15.69 -34.10 -7.97
CA SER A 188 15.53 -32.73 -7.49
C SER A 188 16.49 -32.43 -6.34
N LEU A 189 17.36 -31.44 -6.54
CA LEU A 189 18.34 -30.99 -5.55
C LEU A 189 18.00 -29.58 -5.08
N GLN A 190 17.88 -29.38 -3.77
CA GLN A 190 17.71 -28.04 -3.20
C GLN A 190 19.07 -27.37 -3.02
N LEU A 191 19.39 -26.44 -3.91
CA LEU A 191 20.67 -25.74 -3.95
C LEU A 191 20.75 -24.66 -2.87
N PHE A 192 19.76 -23.76 -2.84
CA PHE A 192 19.60 -22.74 -1.81
C PHE A 192 18.28 -22.90 -1.06
N GLU A 193 18.35 -22.87 0.28
CA GLU A 193 17.16 -22.86 1.13
C GLU A 193 16.62 -21.44 1.32
N LYS A 194 17.51 -20.46 1.50
CA LYS A 194 17.17 -19.05 1.75
C LYS A 194 18.16 -18.16 1.00
N TYR A 195 18.01 -18.10 -0.32
CA TYR A 195 18.73 -17.13 -1.13
C TYR A 195 18.02 -15.77 -1.03
N VAL A 196 18.76 -14.70 -0.78
CA VAL A 196 18.23 -13.33 -0.73
C VAL A 196 18.90 -12.54 -1.82
N GLU A 197 18.08 -11.91 -2.66
CA GLU A 197 18.54 -11.05 -3.75
C GLU A 197 19.00 -9.70 -3.18
N ASP A 198 20.22 -9.29 -3.52
CA ASP A 198 20.81 -8.06 -3.00
C ASP A 198 20.28 -6.83 -3.74
N TYR A 199 20.10 -5.70 -3.04
CA TYR A 199 19.49 -4.50 -3.62
C TYR A 199 20.43 -3.76 -4.58
N SER A 200 21.73 -3.78 -4.30
CA SER A 200 22.76 -3.03 -5.02
C SER A 200 23.34 -3.80 -6.21
N LYS A 201 23.52 -5.12 -6.06
CA LYS A 201 24.10 -6.01 -7.07
C LYS A 201 23.17 -7.22 -7.27
N PRO A 202 22.22 -7.15 -8.22
CA PRO A 202 21.35 -8.28 -8.50
C PRO A 202 22.11 -9.38 -9.27
N ALA A 203 21.70 -10.64 -9.09
CA ALA A 203 22.20 -11.76 -9.87
C ALA A 203 21.56 -11.77 -11.26
N THR A 204 22.42 -11.69 -12.28
CA THR A 204 22.03 -11.67 -13.69
C THR A 204 22.17 -13.05 -14.32
N GLN A 205 23.15 -13.83 -13.85
CA GLN A 205 23.49 -15.15 -14.37
C GLN A 205 23.63 -16.17 -13.23
N ALA A 206 23.36 -17.43 -13.54
CA ALA A 206 23.59 -18.57 -12.68
C ALA A 206 24.56 -19.53 -13.39
N GLY A 207 25.77 -19.68 -12.85
CA GLY A 207 26.75 -20.66 -13.29
C GLY A 207 26.52 -21.98 -12.58
N LEU A 208 26.22 -23.04 -13.33
CA LEU A 208 26.01 -24.38 -12.82
C LEU A 208 27.17 -25.28 -13.23
N VAL A 209 27.75 -26.03 -12.29
CA VAL A 209 28.80 -27.01 -12.55
C VAL A 209 28.48 -28.32 -11.86
N ILE A 210 28.44 -29.42 -12.62
CA ILE A 210 28.28 -30.78 -12.09
C ILE A 210 29.65 -31.45 -12.09
N ARG A 211 30.16 -31.74 -10.89
CA ARG A 211 31.49 -32.33 -10.68
C ARG A 211 31.42 -33.85 -10.80
N ASN A 212 31.27 -34.33 -12.02
CA ASN A 212 31.52 -35.71 -12.41
C ASN A 212 31.65 -35.78 -13.94
N SER A 213 32.69 -36.43 -14.46
CA SER A 213 32.92 -36.54 -15.91
C SER A 213 32.12 -37.65 -16.59
N HIS A 214 31.64 -38.63 -15.82
CA HIS A 214 30.95 -39.83 -16.35
C HIS A 214 29.43 -39.77 -16.17
N ILE A 215 28.89 -38.65 -15.69
CA ILE A 215 27.46 -38.50 -15.45
C ILE A 215 26.69 -38.24 -16.73
N GLU A 216 25.64 -39.01 -16.94
CA GLU A 216 24.74 -38.91 -18.08
C GLU A 216 23.49 -38.16 -17.64
N VAL A 217 23.20 -37.03 -18.27
CA VAL A 217 22.04 -36.18 -17.97
C VAL A 217 21.34 -35.87 -19.29
N TYR A 218 20.02 -36.04 -19.35
CA TYR A 218 19.21 -35.67 -20.51
C TYR A 218 18.86 -34.20 -20.50
N THR A 219 18.23 -33.75 -19.41
CA THR A 219 17.81 -32.36 -19.25
C THR A 219 18.10 -31.88 -17.84
N ALA A 220 18.36 -30.58 -17.72
CA ALA A 220 18.51 -29.92 -16.44
C ALA A 220 17.59 -28.69 -16.43
N THR A 221 16.89 -28.48 -15.32
CA THR A 221 15.97 -27.35 -15.16
C THR A 221 16.22 -26.67 -13.83
N LEU A 222 16.54 -25.37 -13.86
CA LEU A 222 16.71 -24.55 -12.67
C LEU A 222 15.37 -23.92 -12.31
N LYS A 223 14.88 -24.19 -11.10
CA LYS A 223 13.61 -23.70 -10.58
C LYS A 223 13.86 -22.81 -9.37
N ILE A 224 13.44 -21.55 -9.46
CA ILE A 224 13.57 -20.55 -8.40
C ILE A 224 12.16 -20.22 -7.89
N PHE A 225 11.88 -20.56 -6.64
CA PHE A 225 10.58 -20.29 -6.00
C PHE A 225 10.71 -19.18 -4.96
N ALA A 226 9.80 -18.21 -4.99
CA ALA A 226 9.74 -17.17 -3.97
C ALA A 226 9.26 -17.76 -2.64
N ASP A 227 10.03 -17.54 -1.57
CA ASP A 227 9.67 -17.93 -0.21
C ASP A 227 8.95 -16.74 0.46
N PHE A 228 7.63 -16.68 0.27
CA PHE A 228 6.81 -15.61 0.84
C PHE A 228 6.71 -15.77 2.37
N THR A 229 6.92 -14.67 3.09
CA THR A 229 6.75 -14.60 4.55
C THR A 229 5.89 -13.39 4.93
N GLY A 230 5.29 -13.42 6.13
CA GLY A 230 4.46 -12.33 6.64
C GLY A 230 3.19 -12.08 5.81
N LEU A 231 2.92 -10.81 5.49
CA LEU A 231 1.73 -10.42 4.73
C LEU A 231 1.68 -11.07 3.34
N ARG A 232 2.83 -11.18 2.64
CA ARG A 232 2.90 -11.82 1.31
C ARG A 232 2.46 -13.29 1.36
N TYR A 233 2.81 -14.00 2.42
CA TYR A 233 2.41 -15.39 2.62
C TYR A 233 0.89 -15.51 2.74
N LEU A 234 0.26 -14.64 3.53
CA LEU A 234 -1.19 -14.65 3.71
C LEU A 234 -1.92 -14.36 2.40
N LEU A 235 -1.47 -13.37 1.63
CA LEU A 235 -2.08 -13.04 0.33
C LEU A 235 -1.90 -14.15 -0.70
N TYR A 236 -0.74 -14.81 -0.74
CA TYR A 236 -0.47 -15.87 -1.71
C TYR A 236 -1.22 -17.17 -1.38
N ASN A 237 -1.22 -17.59 -0.11
CA ASN A 237 -1.81 -18.85 0.30
C ASN A 237 -3.34 -18.77 0.44
N TRP A 238 -3.89 -17.59 0.77
CA TRP A 238 -5.32 -17.41 1.02
C TRP A 238 -5.94 -16.24 0.23
N PRO A 239 -5.87 -16.26 -1.11
CA PRO A 239 -6.19 -15.10 -1.96
C PRO A 239 -7.63 -14.60 -1.81
N LEU A 240 -8.60 -15.50 -1.55
CA LEU A 240 -9.99 -15.12 -1.37
C LEU A 240 -10.23 -14.38 -0.05
N THR A 241 -9.69 -14.90 1.05
CA THR A 241 -9.85 -14.29 2.38
C THR A 241 -9.15 -12.94 2.44
N SER A 242 -7.95 -12.83 1.85
CA SER A 242 -7.20 -11.58 1.81
C SER A 242 -7.90 -10.54 0.92
N ALA A 243 -8.52 -10.97 -0.19
CA ALA A 243 -9.30 -10.09 -1.04
C ALA A 243 -10.53 -9.53 -0.32
N ILE A 244 -11.30 -10.36 0.38
CA ILE A 244 -12.47 -9.90 1.14
C ILE A 244 -12.06 -8.89 2.20
N VAL A 245 -11.05 -9.21 3.01
CA VAL A 245 -10.53 -8.31 4.05
C VAL A 245 -10.01 -7.02 3.42
N GLY A 246 -9.15 -7.10 2.40
CA GLY A 246 -8.56 -5.93 1.74
C GLY A 246 -9.58 -5.02 1.06
N ILE A 247 -10.54 -5.58 0.34
CA ILE A 247 -11.63 -4.81 -0.30
C ILE A 247 -12.51 -4.16 0.76
N SER A 248 -12.83 -4.88 1.85
CA SER A 248 -13.65 -4.32 2.94
C SER A 248 -12.97 -3.16 3.66
N THR A 249 -11.66 -3.25 3.92
CA THR A 249 -10.89 -2.16 4.52
C THR A 249 -10.78 -0.97 3.57
N ASN A 250 -10.53 -1.20 2.29
CA ASN A 250 -10.49 -0.13 1.29
C ASN A 250 -11.85 0.57 1.17
N PHE A 251 -12.93 -0.20 1.14
CA PHE A 251 -14.30 0.32 1.11
C PHE A 251 -14.58 1.21 2.31
N PHE A 252 -14.19 0.78 3.51
CA PHE A 252 -14.33 1.58 4.73
C PHE A 252 -13.57 2.92 4.65
N PHE A 253 -12.31 2.90 4.23
CA PHE A 253 -11.51 4.14 4.13
C PHE A 253 -12.01 5.08 3.03
N VAL A 254 -12.35 4.58 1.84
CA VAL A 254 -12.89 5.40 0.76
C VAL A 254 -14.26 5.97 1.16
N SER A 255 -15.10 5.18 1.82
CA SER A 255 -16.39 5.65 2.34
C SER A 255 -16.20 6.73 3.41
N LEU A 256 -15.25 6.55 4.35
CA LEU A 256 -14.94 7.55 5.37
C LEU A 256 -14.50 8.88 4.75
N VAL A 257 -13.61 8.85 3.76
CA VAL A 257 -13.17 10.06 3.04
C VAL A 257 -14.34 10.71 2.29
N ALA A 258 -15.21 9.93 1.64
CA ALA A 258 -16.40 10.44 0.97
C ALA A 258 -17.37 11.13 1.93
N LEU A 259 -17.57 10.57 3.14
CA LEU A 259 -18.41 11.15 4.18
C LEU A 259 -17.83 12.46 4.73
N LEU A 260 -16.52 12.50 4.99
CA LEU A 260 -15.84 13.72 5.45
C LEU A 260 -15.86 14.81 4.38
N SER A 261 -15.64 14.44 3.12
CA SER A 261 -15.74 15.33 1.96
C SER A 261 -17.14 15.95 1.86
N TRP A 262 -18.18 15.13 2.01
CA TRP A 262 -19.57 15.60 2.02
C TRP A 262 -19.81 16.62 3.14
N ASN A 263 -19.32 16.33 4.36
CA ASN A 263 -19.53 17.20 5.52
C ASN A 263 -18.77 18.53 5.41
N HIS A 264 -17.62 18.54 4.72
CA HIS A 264 -16.85 19.76 4.44
C HIS A 264 -17.48 20.60 3.30
N LEU A 265 -18.08 19.96 2.30
CA LEU A 265 -18.65 20.63 1.14
C LEU A 265 -20.07 21.18 1.37
N THR A 266 -20.76 20.79 2.44
CA THR A 266 -22.03 21.44 2.82
C THR A 266 -21.76 22.78 3.52
N PRO A 267 -21.95 23.95 2.86
CA PRO A 267 -21.85 25.22 3.56
C PRO A 267 -22.87 25.23 4.71
N ALA A 268 -22.42 25.67 5.89
CA ALA A 268 -23.26 25.81 7.07
C ALA A 268 -24.55 26.56 6.69
N LYS A 269 -25.70 25.90 6.89
CA LYS A 269 -27.02 26.48 6.60
C LYS A 269 -27.08 27.90 7.18
N PRO A 270 -27.40 28.95 6.40
CA PRO A 270 -27.46 30.30 6.93
C PRO A 270 -28.48 30.35 8.07
N LYS A 271 -28.02 30.72 9.27
CA LYS A 271 -28.89 30.97 10.43
C LYS A 271 -29.98 31.95 9.98
N PRO A 272 -31.28 31.67 10.21
CA PRO A 272 -32.32 32.64 9.90
C PRO A 272 -32.05 33.89 10.74
N ARG A 273 -31.69 34.99 10.07
CA ARG A 273 -31.51 36.31 10.68
C ARG A 273 -32.86 36.69 11.28
N ARG A 274 -33.00 36.49 12.60
CA ARG A 274 -34.14 36.97 13.39
C ARG A 274 -34.28 38.46 13.08
N ARG A 275 -35.39 38.84 12.44
CA ARG A 275 -35.79 40.22 12.17
C ARG A 275 -35.99 40.93 13.50
N LEU A 276 -34.90 41.37 14.14
CA LEU A 276 -34.94 42.09 15.42
C LEU A 276 -34.37 43.51 15.31
N SER A 277 -34.06 43.95 14.08
CA SER A 277 -33.45 45.25 13.79
C SER A 277 -34.38 46.25 13.10
N ALA A 278 -35.58 45.83 12.67
CA ALA A 278 -36.56 46.74 12.06
C ALA A 278 -37.37 47.53 13.11
N ASP A 279 -37.71 46.91 14.25
CA ASP A 279 -38.48 47.59 15.30
C ASP A 279 -37.63 48.56 16.13
N LYS A 280 -36.34 48.26 16.33
CA LYS A 280 -35.44 49.17 17.08
C LYS A 280 -35.11 50.46 16.32
N LYS A 281 -35.13 50.45 14.98
CA LYS A 281 -34.92 51.68 14.19
C LYS A 281 -36.12 52.62 14.25
N LYS A 282 -37.35 52.09 14.23
CA LYS A 282 -38.57 52.91 14.35
C LYS A 282 -38.75 53.52 15.74
N ALA A 283 -38.28 52.86 16.80
CA ALA A 283 -38.33 53.40 18.16
C ALA A 283 -37.31 54.55 18.39
N ALA A 284 -36.11 54.45 17.80
CA ALA A 284 -35.07 55.47 17.95
C ALA A 284 -35.31 56.73 17.11
N GLU A 285 -36.09 56.64 16.03
CA GLU A 285 -36.45 57.77 15.18
C GLU A 285 -37.60 58.59 15.79
N LYS A 286 -38.52 57.96 16.54
CA LYS A 286 -39.57 58.66 17.29
C LYS A 286 -39.03 59.42 18.50
N ALA A 287 -38.01 58.91 19.18
CA ALA A 287 -37.43 59.56 20.37
C ALA A 287 -36.56 60.80 20.04
N LYS A 288 -36.23 61.03 18.76
CA LYS A 288 -35.42 62.18 18.32
C LYS A 288 -36.24 63.41 17.90
N LEU A 289 -37.57 63.30 17.85
CA LEU A 289 -38.45 64.39 17.43
C LEU A 289 -39.14 65.11 18.60
N GLU A 290 -38.93 64.66 19.84
CA GLU A 290 -39.49 65.27 21.06
C GLU A 290 -38.45 66.06 21.88
N ASP A 291 -37.16 66.02 21.54
CA ASP A 291 -36.06 66.60 22.36
C ASP A 291 -35.52 67.95 21.82
N ASP A 292 -36.01 68.43 20.66
CA ASP A 292 -35.56 69.69 20.03
C ASP A 292 -36.47 70.90 20.41
N ALA A 293 -37.24 70.80 21.50
CA ALA A 293 -38.19 71.82 21.91
C ALA A 293 -38.10 72.18 23.40
N GLU A 294 -36.91 72.34 23.97
CA GLU A 294 -36.76 73.14 25.19
C GLU A 294 -35.32 73.61 25.42
N GLU A 295 -35.22 74.79 26.03
CA GLU A 295 -34.04 75.47 26.60
C GLU A 295 -33.21 76.40 25.68
N THR A 296 -33.57 77.68 25.78
CA THR A 296 -32.72 78.84 25.51
C THR A 296 -32.37 79.48 26.86
N GLU A 297 -31.15 80.04 26.92
CA GLU A 297 -30.61 81.06 27.86
C GLU A 297 -29.79 80.59 29.08
N GLY A 298 -28.60 81.20 29.21
CA GLY A 298 -27.77 81.18 30.42
C GLY A 298 -26.27 81.34 30.14
N ASP A 299 -25.75 82.53 30.44
CA ASP A 299 -24.52 83.17 29.94
C ASP A 299 -23.23 82.93 30.80
N THR A 300 -22.09 83.36 30.22
CA THR A 300 -20.90 84.00 30.83
C THR A 300 -19.65 83.20 31.30
N SER A 301 -18.57 83.36 30.50
CA SER A 301 -17.17 83.75 30.83
C SER A 301 -16.00 82.78 31.15
N SER A 302 -14.90 83.07 30.42
CA SER A 302 -13.46 83.15 30.77
C SER A 302 -12.51 81.92 30.74
N ASP A 303 -11.56 82.03 29.80
CA ASP A 303 -10.08 81.90 29.89
C ASP A 303 -9.29 80.59 30.08
N VAL A 304 -8.43 80.37 29.06
CA VAL A 304 -6.98 80.00 29.05
C VAL A 304 -6.50 78.55 29.33
N SER A 305 -6.06 77.92 28.22
CA SER A 305 -4.82 77.17 27.95
C SER A 305 -4.30 76.05 28.88
N SER A 306 -4.18 74.84 28.31
CA SER A 306 -2.94 74.02 28.12
C SER A 306 -3.09 72.52 28.44
N GLY A 307 -2.57 71.66 27.55
CA GLY A 307 -2.22 70.25 27.86
C GLY A 307 -2.94 69.14 27.07
N GLN A 308 -2.24 68.55 26.10
CA GLN A 308 -2.57 67.40 25.22
C GLN A 308 -2.36 66.01 25.91
N PRO A 309 -2.61 64.81 25.32
CA PRO A 309 -3.63 64.34 24.34
C PRO A 309 -4.44 63.08 24.77
N ASP A 310 -5.63 62.98 24.16
CA ASP A 310 -6.30 61.85 23.48
C ASP A 310 -5.97 60.37 23.74
N ILE A 311 -6.99 59.67 24.26
CA ILE A 311 -7.16 58.21 24.25
C ILE A 311 -7.78 57.78 22.91
N VAL A 312 -6.97 57.14 22.06
CA VAL A 312 -7.44 56.52 20.80
C VAL A 312 -8.25 55.25 21.10
N LYS A 313 -9.51 55.24 20.68
CA LYS A 313 -10.37 54.04 20.65
C LYS A 313 -9.81 53.04 19.62
N GLU A 314 -9.18 51.99 20.12
CA GLU A 314 -8.63 50.89 19.32
C GLU A 314 -9.73 50.16 18.53
N THR A 315 -9.61 50.12 17.19
CA THR A 315 -10.54 49.41 16.32
C THR A 315 -10.42 47.90 16.48
N LYS A 316 -11.53 47.17 16.27
CA LYS A 316 -11.61 45.71 16.46
C LYS A 316 -10.59 44.91 15.63
N GLU A 317 -10.06 45.50 14.54
CA GLU A 317 -8.98 44.89 13.74
C GLU A 317 -7.63 44.89 14.45
N ALA A 318 -7.24 45.98 15.11
CA ALA A 318 -5.96 46.06 15.84
C ALA A 318 -5.89 45.00 16.97
N ARG A 319 -7.02 44.77 17.65
CA ARG A 319 -7.16 43.72 18.66
C ARG A 319 -7.02 42.30 18.09
N LYS A 320 -7.42 42.08 16.83
CA LYS A 320 -7.31 40.79 16.15
C LYS A 320 -5.88 40.53 15.67
N ILE A 321 -5.19 41.57 15.19
CA ILE A 321 -3.78 41.50 14.80
C ILE A 321 -2.89 41.23 16.01
N ARG A 322 -3.16 41.87 17.16
CA ARG A 322 -2.43 41.63 18.41
C ARG A 322 -2.61 40.20 18.93
N LYS A 323 -3.84 39.67 18.91
CA LYS A 323 -4.10 38.27 19.28
C LYS A 323 -3.42 37.26 18.35
N LYS A 324 -3.30 37.57 17.05
CA LYS A 324 -2.58 36.70 16.11
C LYS A 324 -1.08 36.69 16.41
N LYS A 325 -0.48 37.85 16.69
CA LYS A 325 0.93 37.94 17.10
C LYS A 325 1.22 37.18 18.40
N GLU A 326 0.35 37.27 19.40
CA GLU A 326 0.48 36.50 20.65
C GLU A 326 0.35 34.98 20.45
N LEU A 327 -0.47 34.55 19.49
CA LEU A 327 -0.63 33.12 19.16
C LEU A 327 0.60 32.57 18.43
N ASP A 328 1.15 33.33 17.49
CA ASP A 328 2.35 32.97 16.74
C ASP A 328 3.59 32.93 17.67
N GLU A 329 3.68 33.85 18.63
CA GLU A 329 4.75 33.87 19.65
C GLU A 329 4.66 32.69 20.63
N LYS A 330 3.45 32.35 21.10
CA LYS A 330 3.25 31.13 21.92
C LYS A 330 3.59 29.87 21.14
N THR A 331 3.21 29.79 19.88
CA THR A 331 3.50 28.62 19.02
C THR A 331 5.01 28.48 18.79
N GLY A 332 5.72 29.59 18.58
CA GLY A 332 7.18 29.61 18.47
C GLY A 332 7.91 29.18 19.76
N ASN A 333 7.45 29.63 20.92
CA ASN A 333 8.04 29.23 22.21
C ASN A 333 7.78 27.75 22.54
N THR A 334 6.61 27.22 22.16
CA THR A 334 6.27 25.80 22.34
C THR A 334 7.13 24.91 21.44
N LEU A 335 7.37 25.34 20.19
CA LEU A 335 8.28 24.65 19.27
C LEU A 335 9.74 24.67 19.77
N ARG A 336 10.21 25.80 20.34
CA ARG A 336 11.55 25.88 20.94
C ARG A 336 11.71 24.95 22.15
N GLN A 337 10.68 24.80 22.99
CA GLN A 337 10.70 23.82 24.08
C GLN A 337 10.71 22.37 23.59
N LEU A 338 9.92 22.05 22.56
CA LEU A 338 9.89 20.69 21.98
C LEU A 338 11.22 20.32 21.30
N PHE A 339 11.81 21.22 20.52
CA PHE A 339 13.11 20.98 19.89
C PHE A 339 14.28 21.00 20.88
N GLY A 340 14.21 21.82 21.93
CA GLY A 340 15.20 21.82 23.02
C GLY A 340 15.21 20.52 23.82
N ALA A 341 14.04 19.92 24.08
CA ALA A 341 13.92 18.62 24.73
C ALA A 341 14.44 17.47 23.85
N ALA A 342 14.14 17.50 22.55
CA ALA A 342 14.57 16.46 21.60
C ALA A 342 16.10 16.44 21.39
N LEU A 343 16.77 17.60 21.46
CA LEU A 343 18.23 17.67 21.37
C LEU A 343 18.93 17.17 22.65
N HIS A 344 18.29 17.32 23.82
CA HIS A 344 18.84 16.82 25.08
C HIS A 344 18.73 15.29 25.16
N GLU A 345 17.61 14.70 24.69
CA GLU A 345 17.39 13.24 24.65
C GLU A 345 18.34 12.50 23.69
N SER A 346 18.73 13.13 22.58
CA SER A 346 19.71 12.57 21.63
C SER A 346 21.15 12.60 22.15
N SER A 347 21.48 13.46 23.12
CA SER A 347 22.83 13.54 23.71
C SER A 347 23.06 12.51 24.82
N THR A 348 21.99 12.12 25.52
CA THR A 348 22.01 11.09 26.57
C THR A 348 22.00 9.66 26.04
N SER A 349 21.52 9.41 24.82
CA SER A 349 21.55 8.07 24.19
C SER A 349 22.88 7.76 23.48
N LEU A 350 23.67 8.79 23.15
CA LEU A 350 24.99 8.63 22.51
C LEU A 350 26.14 8.46 23.52
N SER A 351 25.94 8.90 24.77
CA SER A 351 26.92 8.73 25.86
C SER A 351 26.80 7.38 26.59
N SER A 352 25.69 6.65 26.43
CA SER A 352 25.53 5.28 26.97
C SER A 352 25.99 4.16 26.03
N LEU A 353 26.47 4.48 24.82
CA LEU A 353 26.92 3.51 23.81
C LEU A 353 28.45 3.50 23.59
N ILE A 354 29.20 4.37 24.28
CA ILE A 354 30.68 4.49 24.17
C ILE A 354 31.41 3.95 25.42
N GLY A 355 30.70 3.42 26.43
CA GLY A 355 31.27 2.97 27.71
C GLY A 355 31.78 1.53 27.80
N ASP A 356 31.55 0.66 26.80
CA ASP A 356 31.78 -0.79 26.92
C ASP A 356 32.82 -1.36 25.93
N GLN A 357 33.86 -0.59 25.58
CA GLN A 357 34.91 -1.08 24.69
C GLN A 357 36.33 -0.67 25.10
N GLU A 358 36.69 -0.83 26.37
CA GLU A 358 38.10 -0.73 26.78
C GLU A 358 38.43 -1.57 28.04
N ALA A 359 38.29 -2.90 27.95
CA ALA A 359 38.83 -3.81 28.96
C ALA A 359 39.06 -5.23 28.41
N SER A 360 39.99 -5.40 27.47
CA SER A 360 40.67 -6.69 27.27
C SER A 360 41.91 -6.55 26.39
N SER A 361 43.03 -6.14 26.97
CA SER A 361 44.35 -6.57 26.51
C SER A 361 45.40 -6.41 27.61
N SER A 362 46.34 -7.35 27.65
CA SER A 362 47.53 -7.42 28.51
C SER A 362 47.35 -8.04 29.91
N THR A 363 47.55 -9.36 29.98
CA THR A 363 48.51 -9.99 30.92
C THR A 363 48.70 -11.46 30.51
N ARG A 364 49.83 -11.81 29.88
CA ARG A 364 50.36 -13.18 29.92
C ARG A 364 51.87 -13.13 30.11
N GLN A 365 52.25 -13.27 31.37
CA GLN A 365 53.62 -13.48 31.81
C GLN A 365 54.18 -14.78 31.23
N ARG A 366 55.43 -14.69 30.75
CA ARG A 366 56.37 -15.80 30.59
C ARG A 366 56.69 -16.38 31.98
N THR A 367 56.78 -17.69 32.06
CA THR A 367 57.62 -18.37 33.05
C THR A 367 58.46 -19.44 32.34
N PRO A 368 59.74 -19.62 32.73
CA PRO A 368 60.66 -20.56 32.09
C PRO A 368 60.67 -21.90 32.85
N THR A 369 60.82 -22.99 32.10
CA THR A 369 61.60 -24.21 32.41
C THR A 369 61.57 -25.12 31.21
#